data_AF-W4QTQ9-F1
#
_entry.id   AF-W4QTQ9-F1
#
_cell.length_a   1.000
_cell.length_b   1.000
_cell.length_c   1.000
_cell.angle_alpha   90.00
_cell.angle_beta   90.00
_cell.angle_gamma   90.00
#
_symmetry.space_group_name_H-M   'P 1'
#
loop_
_entity.id
_entity.type
_entity.pdbx_description
1 polymer ?
#
loop_
_entity_poly.entity_id
_entity_poly.type
_entity_poly.pdbx_seq_one_letter_code
_entity_poly.pdbx_strand_id
1 'polypeptide(L)'
;MILLVFLLSFFLILSLIIHKKIFILPNIFIGVWLLTILLYSLELSHNQPPLSNTTIVVLLITFSVFIGGYYYTFLYYVPTYKKRKSSLESKKKTEPVKKLFAELHLNENFLKISFYLSITLIGLEVVYSGGFPLIWNITGASKNYFDFGIPTFHGLLMSFILFLSSFLYLAYKKTKKRNYLFYLFVIFVVLILLYTRQNIIILCFQIMLLHHFIIKKINFAKLFPFIIIFVFIFGILGNYRTGFQEFLAVANFKGEHQSELFSGVYWVYMYLVMTLANLENLFNMPVSGFGHGAYMLNNFLPTVLVEHLFDNLSLRRYWLEHPNFTVSGYMVHSFLDFGPWGVFIYTFILGVICSIVYHNFIFRRTVKNTFIYSIIIMIISLSFFVDYLLYLPISFQLFWMIALNKFMVKREKDLVFINNG
;
A
#
# COMPACT_ATOMS: atom_id res chain seq x y z
N MET A 1 -2.05 -27.09 2.94
CA MET A 1 -1.98 -25.94 3.86
C MET A 1 -0.80 -25.97 4.83
N ILE A 2 -0.59 -27.05 5.60
CA ILE A 2 0.53 -27.17 6.57
C ILE A 2 1.89 -26.84 5.94
N LEU A 3 2.18 -27.40 4.76
CA LEU A 3 3.41 -27.14 4.02
C LEU A 3 3.62 -25.65 3.70
N LEU A 4 2.55 -24.93 3.35
CA LEU A 4 2.60 -23.50 3.04
C LEU A 4 2.92 -22.67 4.29
N VAL A 5 2.27 -22.97 5.41
CA VAL A 5 2.54 -22.33 6.71
C VAL A 5 3.98 -22.59 7.15
N PHE A 6 4.45 -23.83 7.00
CA PHE A 6 5.83 -24.21 7.32
C PHE A 6 6.84 -23.45 6.47
N LEU A 7 6.66 -23.40 5.15
CA LEU A 7 7.55 -22.68 4.24
C LEU A 7 7.63 -21.18 4.59
N LEU A 8 6.50 -20.53 4.80
CA LEU A 8 6.47 -19.11 5.16
C LEU A 8 7.13 -18.85 6.51
N SER A 9 6.88 -19.70 7.51
CA SER A 9 7.54 -19.61 8.81
C SER A 9 9.06 -19.79 8.68
N PHE A 10 9.50 -20.74 7.86
CA PHE A 10 10.91 -20.94 7.56
C PHE A 10 11.55 -19.71 6.92
N PHE A 11 10.91 -19.11 5.90
CA PHE A 11 11.45 -17.90 5.26
C PHE A 11 11.51 -16.70 6.22
N LEU A 12 10.52 -16.55 7.10
CA LEU A 12 10.52 -15.51 8.13
C LEU A 12 11.69 -15.71 9.10
N ILE A 13 11.90 -16.93 9.58
CA ILE A 13 13.04 -17.28 10.47
C ILE A 13 14.37 -17.05 9.76
N LEU A 14 14.53 -17.53 8.52
CA LEU A 14 15.73 -17.35 7.72
C LEU A 14 16.10 -15.87 7.58
N SER A 15 15.11 -15.03 7.24
CA SER A 15 15.32 -13.60 7.07
C SER A 15 15.62 -12.88 8.40
N LEU A 16 15.01 -13.32 9.51
CA LEU A 16 15.38 -12.87 10.86
C LEU A 16 16.83 -13.22 11.21
N ILE A 17 17.30 -14.42 10.88
CA ILE A 17 18.68 -14.86 11.13
C ILE A 17 19.66 -13.99 10.34
N ILE A 18 19.39 -13.76 9.05
CA ILE A 18 20.27 -13.00 8.15
C ILE A 18 20.35 -11.52 8.54
N HIS A 19 19.20 -10.88 8.79
CA HIS A 19 19.15 -9.42 8.98
C HIS A 19 19.09 -8.98 10.45
N LYS A 20 18.82 -9.89 11.38
CA LYS A 20 18.65 -9.63 12.83
C LYS A 20 17.64 -8.53 13.14
N LYS A 21 16.63 -8.36 12.28
CA LYS A 21 15.58 -7.34 12.36
C LYS A 21 14.25 -7.90 11.91
N ILE A 22 13.20 -7.63 12.67
CA ILE A 22 11.84 -8.04 12.34
C ILE A 22 11.26 -7.18 11.21
N PHE A 23 11.44 -5.86 11.27
CA PHE A 23 10.89 -4.91 10.30
C PHE A 23 11.76 -4.75 9.05
N ILE A 24 11.79 -5.78 8.22
CA ILE A 24 12.38 -5.79 6.87
C ILE A 24 11.33 -6.20 5.85
N LEU A 25 11.47 -5.76 4.60
CA LEU A 25 10.46 -5.97 3.57
C LEU A 25 10.06 -7.45 3.37
N PRO A 26 10.99 -8.43 3.36
CA PRO A 26 10.60 -9.83 3.25
C PRO A 26 9.74 -10.34 4.39
N ASN A 27 10.09 -9.97 5.63
CA ASN A 27 9.33 -10.36 6.82
C ASN A 27 7.94 -9.73 6.84
N ILE A 28 7.82 -8.48 6.38
CA ILE A 28 6.52 -7.81 6.30
C ILE A 28 5.65 -8.49 5.24
N PHE A 29 6.20 -8.78 4.06
CA PHE A 29 5.49 -9.50 3.00
C PHE A 29 5.01 -10.87 3.48
N ILE A 30 5.95 -11.71 3.97
CA ILE A 30 5.64 -13.05 4.47
C ILE A 30 4.68 -12.99 5.65
N GLY A 31 4.89 -12.07 6.60
CA GLY A 31 4.07 -11.98 7.80
C GLY A 31 2.61 -11.67 7.51
N VAL A 32 2.34 -10.77 6.57
CA VAL A 32 0.97 -10.42 6.16
C VAL A 32 0.28 -11.60 5.46
N TRP A 33 0.97 -12.28 4.55
CA TRP A 33 0.40 -13.45 3.87
C TRP A 33 0.26 -14.66 4.80
N LEU A 34 1.20 -14.88 5.72
CA LEU A 34 1.10 -15.90 6.75
C LEU A 34 -0.11 -15.65 7.65
N LEU A 35 -0.31 -14.41 8.12
CA LEU A 35 -1.51 -14.04 8.88
C LEU A 35 -2.79 -14.33 8.09
N THR A 36 -2.81 -13.95 6.81
CA THR A 36 -3.97 -14.18 5.92
C THR A 36 -4.29 -15.67 5.78
N ILE A 37 -3.26 -16.51 5.58
CA ILE A 37 -3.41 -17.98 5.47
C ILE A 37 -3.87 -18.60 6.79
N LEU A 38 -3.32 -18.17 7.92
CA LEU A 38 -3.74 -18.64 9.24
C LEU A 38 -5.20 -18.29 9.54
N LEU A 39 -5.64 -17.07 9.21
CA LEU A 39 -7.03 -16.67 9.37
C LEU A 39 -7.96 -17.44 8.42
N TYR A 40 -7.51 -17.70 7.19
CA TYR A 40 -8.26 -18.50 6.23
C TYR A 40 -8.47 -19.93 6.71
N SER A 41 -7.47 -20.51 7.39
CA SER A 41 -7.55 -21.86 7.95
C SER A 41 -8.60 -22.05 9.05
N LEU A 42 -9.15 -20.96 9.58
CA LEU A 42 -10.25 -21.01 10.55
C LEU A 42 -11.59 -21.35 9.90
N GLU A 43 -11.72 -21.16 8.58
CA GLU A 43 -12.91 -21.50 7.78
C GLU A 43 -14.25 -21.06 8.41
N LEU A 44 -14.31 -19.84 8.95
CA LEU A 44 -15.47 -19.34 9.69
C LEU A 44 -16.67 -19.01 8.79
N SER A 45 -16.47 -18.89 7.47
CA SER A 45 -17.48 -18.61 6.47
C SER A 45 -17.65 -19.76 5.48
N HIS A 46 -18.87 -19.94 4.97
CA HIS A 46 -19.17 -20.86 3.87
C HIS A 46 -18.55 -20.40 2.55
N ASN A 47 -18.20 -19.12 2.40
CA ASN A 47 -17.51 -18.56 1.23
C ASN A 47 -15.98 -18.75 1.30
N GLN A 48 -15.49 -19.67 2.14
CA GLN A 48 -14.09 -20.04 2.27
C GLN A 48 -13.91 -21.51 1.85
N PRO A 49 -13.90 -21.80 0.53
CA PRO A 49 -13.65 -23.14 0.07
C PRO A 49 -12.26 -23.62 0.49
N PRO A 50 -12.07 -24.92 0.74
CA PRO A 50 -10.74 -25.46 1.03
C PRO A 50 -9.81 -25.18 -0.16
N LEU A 51 -8.56 -24.81 0.12
CA LEU A 51 -7.59 -24.52 -0.93
C LEU A 51 -7.21 -25.81 -1.67
N SER A 52 -7.41 -25.81 -2.99
CA SER A 52 -6.96 -26.90 -3.87
C SER A 52 -5.44 -27.04 -3.88
N ASN A 53 -4.97 -28.21 -4.32
CA ASN A 53 -3.54 -28.48 -4.51
C ASN A 53 -2.91 -27.50 -5.52
N THR A 54 -3.64 -27.14 -6.57
CA THR A 54 -3.20 -26.15 -7.56
C THR A 54 -2.87 -24.82 -6.90
N THR A 55 -3.80 -24.26 -6.14
CA THR A 55 -3.59 -22.98 -5.44
C THR A 55 -2.45 -23.05 -4.44
N ILE A 56 -2.36 -24.14 -3.66
CA ILE A 56 -1.27 -24.33 -2.71
C ILE A 56 0.09 -24.32 -3.44
N VAL A 57 0.21 -25.03 -4.56
CA VAL A 57 1.45 -25.07 -5.36
C VAL A 57 1.78 -23.69 -5.94
N VAL A 58 0.81 -22.99 -6.51
CA VAL A 58 1.00 -21.63 -7.05
C VAL A 58 1.47 -20.68 -5.94
N LEU A 59 0.87 -20.72 -4.75
CA LEU A 59 1.29 -19.90 -3.61
C LEU A 59 2.69 -20.26 -3.11
N LEU A 60 3.02 -21.56 -2.99
CA LEU A 60 4.36 -22.02 -2.59
C LEU A 60 5.45 -21.49 -3.53
N ILE A 61 5.23 -21.61 -4.84
CA ILE A 61 6.16 -21.10 -5.86
C ILE A 61 6.23 -19.58 -5.77
N THR A 62 5.10 -18.89 -5.71
CA THR A 62 5.03 -17.42 -5.64
C THR A 62 5.85 -16.87 -4.47
N PHE A 63 5.66 -17.40 -3.27
CA PHE A 63 6.42 -16.94 -2.09
C PHE A 63 7.91 -17.32 -2.17
N SER A 64 8.24 -18.48 -2.74
CA SER A 64 9.64 -18.87 -2.98
C SER A 64 10.34 -17.94 -3.96
N VAL A 65 9.64 -17.56 -5.04
CA VAL A 65 10.15 -16.67 -6.09
C VAL A 65 10.32 -15.24 -5.58
N PHE A 66 9.43 -14.74 -4.72
CA PHE A 66 9.63 -13.45 -4.02
C PHE A 66 10.97 -13.45 -3.25
N ILE A 67 11.19 -14.51 -2.47
CA ILE A 67 12.39 -14.66 -1.64
C ILE A 67 13.63 -14.84 -2.51
N GLY A 68 13.52 -15.62 -3.59
CA GLY A 68 14.55 -15.75 -4.62
C GLY A 68 14.93 -14.40 -5.21
N GLY A 69 13.97 -13.58 -5.64
CA GLY A 69 14.20 -12.23 -6.18
C GLY A 69 14.88 -11.31 -5.18
N TYR A 70 14.42 -11.32 -3.92
CA TYR A 70 15.03 -10.49 -2.87
C TYR A 70 16.49 -10.88 -2.59
N TYR A 71 16.78 -12.18 -2.46
CA TYR A 71 18.12 -12.65 -2.14
C TYR A 71 19.06 -12.65 -3.33
N TYR A 72 18.56 -12.82 -4.56
CA TYR A 72 19.34 -12.69 -5.78
C TYR A 72 20.08 -11.35 -5.82
N THR A 73 19.38 -10.24 -5.62
CA THR A 73 20.02 -8.92 -5.54
C THR A 73 20.73 -8.66 -4.22
N PHE A 74 20.32 -9.30 -3.11
CA PHE A 74 21.05 -9.20 -1.84
C PHE A 74 22.52 -9.62 -1.99
N LEU A 75 22.80 -10.67 -2.77
CA LEU A 75 24.16 -11.15 -3.03
C LEU A 75 25.07 -10.04 -3.58
N TYR A 76 24.54 -9.15 -4.43
CA TYR A 76 25.26 -7.99 -4.93
C TYR A 76 25.65 -6.99 -3.83
N TYR A 77 24.84 -6.87 -2.77
CA TYR A 77 25.09 -5.97 -1.63
C TYR A 77 25.93 -6.59 -0.51
N VAL A 78 26.18 -7.90 -0.51
CA VAL A 78 26.99 -8.59 0.51
C VAL A 78 28.39 -7.97 0.68
N PRO A 79 29.14 -7.63 -0.39
CA PRO A 79 30.45 -6.98 -0.24
C PRO A 79 30.36 -5.64 0.49
N THR A 80 29.31 -4.85 0.22
CA THR A 80 29.07 -3.57 0.89
C THR A 80 28.79 -3.75 2.38
N TYR A 81 28.03 -4.79 2.77
CA TYR A 81 27.83 -5.14 4.18
C TYR A 81 29.14 -5.47 4.89
N LYS A 82 30.00 -6.30 4.27
CA LYS A 82 31.31 -6.67 4.85
C LYS A 82 32.21 -5.44 5.06
N LYS A 83 32.32 -4.57 4.04
CA LYS A 83 33.11 -3.32 4.12
C LYS A 83 32.58 -2.35 5.19
N ARG A 84 31.27 -2.28 5.40
CA ARG A 84 30.69 -1.34 6.36
C ARG A 84 30.73 -1.86 7.79
N LYS A 85 30.68 -3.18 8.01
CA LYS A 85 30.80 -3.78 9.35
C LYS A 85 32.16 -3.43 9.99
N SER A 86 33.25 -3.46 9.22
CA SER A 86 34.57 -3.03 9.69
C SER A 86 34.64 -1.52 9.99
N SER A 87 33.88 -0.69 9.26
CA SER A 87 33.81 0.76 9.49
C SER A 87 32.85 1.18 10.62
N LEU A 88 31.76 0.44 10.86
CA LEU A 88 30.72 0.79 11.84
C LEU A 88 31.11 0.42 13.28
N GLU A 89 32.04 -0.51 13.46
CA GLU A 89 32.61 -0.81 14.79
C GLU A 89 33.37 0.40 15.38
N SER A 90 33.77 1.38 14.56
CA SER A 90 34.45 2.61 15.04
C SER A 90 33.54 3.81 15.31
N LYS A 91 32.26 3.83 14.88
CA LYS A 91 31.34 4.98 15.10
C LYS A 91 30.02 4.55 15.73
N LYS A 92 29.96 4.62 17.06
CA LYS A 92 28.75 4.37 17.86
C LYS A 92 27.64 5.40 17.60
N LYS A 93 26.59 4.93 16.93
CA LYS A 93 25.14 5.03 17.26
C LYS A 93 24.65 6.26 18.08
N THR A 94 24.22 7.34 17.42
CA THR A 94 23.06 8.15 17.89
C THR A 94 22.50 9.16 16.88
N GLU A 95 23.23 9.55 15.83
CA GLU A 95 22.85 10.71 15.00
C GLU A 95 21.99 10.52 13.71
N PRO A 96 21.67 9.33 13.18
CA PRO A 96 21.19 9.25 11.80
C PRO A 96 19.79 9.83 11.58
N VAL A 97 18.94 9.92 12.62
CA VAL A 97 17.56 10.44 12.49
C VAL A 97 17.54 11.96 12.56
N LYS A 98 18.27 12.57 13.51
CA LYS A 98 18.38 14.03 13.63
C LYS A 98 19.00 14.64 12.37
N LYS A 99 20.01 13.98 11.80
CA LYS A 99 20.66 14.41 10.56
C LYS A 99 19.69 14.41 9.37
N LEU A 100 18.91 13.34 9.20
CA LEU A 100 17.92 13.26 8.12
C LEU A 100 16.87 14.38 8.20
N PHE A 101 16.41 14.68 9.42
CA PHE A 101 15.45 15.74 9.66
C PHE A 101 16.05 17.13 9.40
N ALA A 102 17.35 17.31 9.67
CA ALA A 102 18.09 18.52 9.32
C ALA A 102 18.21 18.71 7.79
N GLU A 103 18.45 17.63 7.03
CA GLU A 103 18.59 17.64 5.56
C GLU A 103 17.31 18.04 4.79
N LEU A 104 16.13 17.90 5.41
CA LEU A 104 14.87 18.36 4.82
C LEU A 104 14.91 19.87 4.50
N HIS A 105 14.94 20.25 3.23
CA HIS A 105 14.87 21.67 2.87
C HIS A 105 13.54 21.95 2.19
N LEU A 106 12.65 22.60 2.92
CA LEU A 106 11.28 22.78 2.49
C LEU A 106 11.14 24.16 1.88
N ASN A 107 10.98 24.22 0.57
CA ASN A 107 10.62 25.46 -0.11
C ASN A 107 9.15 25.80 0.22
N GLU A 108 8.95 26.79 1.08
CA GLU A 108 7.61 27.17 1.57
C GLU A 108 6.69 27.63 0.44
N ASN A 109 7.23 28.35 -0.55
CA ASN A 109 6.48 28.81 -1.72
C ASN A 109 6.02 27.62 -2.56
N PHE A 110 6.90 26.65 -2.78
CA PHE A 110 6.53 25.42 -3.50
C PHE A 110 5.39 24.68 -2.80
N LEU A 111 5.47 24.47 -1.47
CA LEU A 111 4.41 23.81 -0.70
C LEU A 111 3.08 24.57 -0.76
N LYS A 112 3.13 25.89 -0.60
CA LYS A 112 1.95 26.77 -0.63
C LYS A 112 1.29 26.76 -2.02
N ILE A 113 2.06 26.97 -3.08
CA ILE A 113 1.57 26.95 -4.46
C ILE A 113 0.99 25.57 -4.79
N SER A 114 1.70 24.50 -4.45
CA SER A 114 1.23 23.12 -4.68
C SER A 114 -0.09 22.84 -3.98
N PHE A 115 -0.27 23.34 -2.75
CA PHE A 115 -1.52 23.20 -2.02
C PHE A 115 -2.68 23.91 -2.73
N TYR A 116 -2.54 25.20 -3.03
CA TYR A 116 -3.62 25.96 -3.69
C TYR A 116 -3.92 25.42 -5.09
N LEU A 117 -2.90 24.99 -5.83
CA LEU A 117 -3.07 24.34 -7.12
C LEU A 117 -3.88 23.05 -6.96
N SER A 118 -3.53 22.16 -6.03
CA SER A 118 -4.28 20.93 -5.78
C SER A 118 -5.75 21.21 -5.43
N ILE A 119 -6.02 22.15 -4.53
CA ILE A 119 -7.40 22.50 -4.16
C ILE A 119 -8.18 23.09 -5.35
N THR A 120 -7.53 23.92 -6.17
CA THR A 120 -8.14 24.48 -7.39
C THR A 120 -8.49 23.36 -8.38
N LEU A 121 -7.57 22.43 -8.62
CA LEU A 121 -7.78 21.30 -9.53
C LEU A 121 -8.90 20.37 -9.03
N ILE A 122 -8.98 20.10 -7.71
CA ILE A 122 -10.10 19.37 -7.12
C ILE A 122 -11.42 20.14 -7.33
N GLY A 123 -11.41 21.46 -7.15
CA GLY A 123 -12.57 22.31 -7.42
C GLY A 123 -13.06 22.18 -8.86
N LEU A 124 -12.15 22.12 -9.83
CA LEU A 124 -12.49 21.87 -11.23
C LEU A 124 -13.10 20.47 -11.43
N GLU A 125 -12.56 19.43 -10.78
CA GLU A 125 -13.16 18.08 -10.82
C GLU A 125 -14.56 18.04 -10.21
N VAL A 126 -14.81 18.80 -9.14
CA VAL A 126 -16.14 18.92 -8.51
C VAL A 126 -17.13 19.59 -9.45
N VAL A 127 -16.73 20.67 -10.13
CA VAL A 127 -17.56 21.34 -11.14
C VAL A 127 -17.84 20.40 -12.32
N TYR A 128 -16.80 19.73 -12.85
CA TYR A 128 -16.92 18.77 -13.94
C TYR A 128 -17.87 17.61 -13.59
N SER A 129 -17.74 17.06 -12.39
CA SER A 129 -18.51 15.89 -11.97
C SER A 129 -19.92 16.26 -11.49
N GLY A 130 -20.18 17.54 -11.22
CA GLY A 130 -21.48 18.06 -10.76
C GLY A 130 -21.72 17.87 -9.26
N GLY A 131 -20.68 17.94 -8.43
CA GLY A 131 -20.79 17.86 -6.97
C GLY A 131 -19.76 16.94 -6.29
N PHE A 132 -20.02 16.62 -5.02
CA PHE A 132 -19.17 15.75 -4.20
C PHE A 132 -19.80 14.35 -4.02
N PRO A 133 -19.00 13.27 -4.09
CA PRO A 133 -19.48 11.90 -3.86
C PRO A 133 -20.19 11.70 -2.53
N LEU A 134 -19.69 12.29 -1.45
CA LEU A 134 -20.34 12.17 -0.14
C LEU A 134 -21.75 12.79 -0.14
N ILE A 135 -21.94 13.91 -0.83
CA ILE A 135 -23.25 14.56 -0.93
C ILE A 135 -24.20 13.68 -1.73
N TRP A 136 -23.76 13.16 -2.88
CA TRP A 136 -24.56 12.24 -3.70
C TRP A 136 -25.03 11.02 -2.92
N ASN A 137 -24.14 10.44 -2.10
CA ASN A 137 -24.48 9.28 -1.28
C ASN A 137 -25.52 9.61 -0.19
N ILE A 138 -25.46 10.81 0.40
CA ILE A 138 -26.42 11.24 1.43
C ILE A 138 -27.77 11.64 0.81
N THR A 139 -27.77 12.23 -0.38
CA THR A 139 -29.01 12.66 -1.07
C THR A 139 -29.65 11.54 -1.89
N GLY A 140 -29.05 10.36 -1.95
CA GLY A 140 -29.55 9.24 -2.76
C GLY A 140 -29.49 9.50 -4.26
N ALA A 141 -28.53 10.30 -4.73
CA ALA A 141 -28.36 10.55 -6.17
C ALA A 141 -27.91 9.27 -6.90
N SER A 142 -28.21 9.17 -8.20
CA SER A 142 -27.83 8.02 -9.03
C SER A 142 -26.32 7.88 -9.27
N LYS A 143 -25.54 8.92 -8.98
CA LYS A 143 -24.09 8.93 -9.09
C LYS A 143 -23.43 8.33 -7.85
N ASN A 144 -22.35 7.60 -8.06
CA ASN A 144 -21.49 7.07 -7.02
C ASN A 144 -20.07 7.68 -7.10
N TYR A 145 -19.16 7.24 -6.23
CA TYR A 145 -17.80 7.78 -6.17
C TYR A 145 -16.90 7.38 -7.35
N PHE A 146 -17.25 6.32 -8.10
CA PHE A 146 -16.55 5.95 -9.33
C PHE A 146 -16.85 6.93 -10.47
N ASP A 147 -17.97 7.66 -10.38
CA ASP A 147 -18.36 8.69 -11.35
C ASP A 147 -17.67 10.04 -11.11
N PHE A 148 -16.79 10.12 -10.10
CA PHE A 148 -16.11 11.35 -9.74
C PHE A 148 -14.74 11.49 -10.42
N GLY A 149 -14.46 12.72 -10.84
CA GLY A 149 -13.16 13.14 -11.33
C GLY A 149 -13.08 13.10 -12.84
N ILE A 150 -12.06 13.76 -13.37
CA ILE A 150 -11.75 13.66 -14.79
C ILE A 150 -10.99 12.35 -14.96
N PRO A 151 -11.43 11.43 -15.86
CA PRO A 151 -10.72 10.18 -16.11
C PRO A 151 -9.24 10.44 -16.35
N THR A 152 -8.36 9.55 -15.88
CA THR A 152 -6.89 9.74 -15.83
C THR A 152 -6.41 10.78 -14.83
N PHE A 153 -6.92 12.01 -14.94
CA PHE A 153 -6.42 13.15 -14.19
C PHE A 153 -6.63 13.00 -12.68
N HIS A 154 -7.78 12.44 -12.29
CA HIS A 154 -8.11 12.20 -10.89
C HIS A 154 -7.05 11.35 -10.18
N GLY A 155 -6.62 10.24 -10.80
CA GLY A 155 -5.62 9.35 -10.21
C GLY A 155 -4.25 10.01 -10.03
N LEU A 156 -3.82 10.80 -11.03
CA LEU A 156 -2.59 11.60 -10.94
C LEU A 156 -2.69 12.68 -9.86
N LEU A 157 -3.80 13.40 -9.79
CA LEU A 157 -4.04 14.42 -8.79
C LEU A 157 -4.02 13.82 -7.37
N MET A 158 -4.68 12.66 -7.18
CA MET A 158 -4.64 11.94 -5.90
C MET A 158 -3.23 11.51 -5.53
N SER A 159 -2.41 11.04 -6.48
CA SER A 159 -1.01 10.73 -6.20
C SER A 159 -0.23 11.95 -5.71
N PHE A 160 -0.46 13.11 -6.32
CA PHE A 160 0.21 14.34 -5.93
C PHE A 160 -0.27 14.83 -4.56
N ILE A 161 -1.57 14.72 -4.27
CA ILE A 161 -2.14 15.07 -2.97
C ILE A 161 -1.56 14.22 -1.84
N LEU A 162 -1.44 12.90 -2.03
CA LEU A 162 -0.85 11.99 -1.04
C LEU A 162 0.63 12.29 -0.79
N PHE A 163 1.37 12.53 -1.88
CA PHE A 163 2.76 12.99 -1.82
C PHE A 163 2.89 14.32 -1.05
N LEU A 164 2.13 15.35 -1.45
CA LEU A 164 2.17 16.67 -0.86
C LEU A 164 1.79 16.64 0.62
N SER A 165 0.74 15.89 0.98
CA SER A 165 0.26 15.75 2.37
C SER A 165 1.33 15.16 3.28
N SER A 166 2.04 14.15 2.80
CA SER A 166 3.17 13.55 3.51
C SER A 166 4.28 14.57 3.79
N PHE A 167 4.55 15.47 2.84
CA PHE A 167 5.52 16.54 3.02
C PHE A 167 5.02 17.71 3.87
N LEU A 168 3.74 18.08 3.78
CA LEU A 168 3.12 19.06 4.67
C LEU A 168 3.20 18.60 6.13
N TYR A 169 3.01 17.30 6.38
CA TYR A 169 3.22 16.72 7.69
C TYR A 169 4.66 16.88 8.18
N LEU A 170 5.65 16.53 7.36
CA LEU A 170 7.07 16.70 7.70
C LEU A 170 7.42 18.18 7.93
N ALA A 171 6.85 19.08 7.12
CA ALA A 171 7.01 20.52 7.23
C ALA A 171 6.44 21.08 8.53
N TYR A 172 5.23 20.66 8.90
CA TYR A 172 4.65 20.97 10.19
C TYR A 172 5.54 20.48 11.33
N LYS A 173 6.03 19.23 11.26
CA LYS A 173 6.86 18.69 12.34
C LYS A 173 8.20 19.43 12.46
N LYS A 174 8.77 19.90 11.35
CA LYS A 174 10.05 20.63 11.33
C LYS A 174 9.91 22.07 11.81
N THR A 175 8.93 22.80 11.28
CA THR A 175 8.81 24.25 11.49
C THR A 175 7.83 24.62 12.62
N LYS A 176 6.93 23.70 13.00
CA LYS A 176 5.79 23.93 13.91
C LYS A 176 4.81 25.02 13.46
N LYS A 177 4.92 25.51 12.21
CA LYS A 177 3.98 26.48 11.64
C LYS A 177 2.60 25.86 11.48
N ARG A 178 1.57 26.47 12.08
CA ARG A 178 0.19 25.98 12.07
C ARG A 178 -0.43 25.91 10.68
N ASN A 179 0.03 26.73 9.73
CA ASN A 179 -0.47 26.74 8.35
C ASN A 179 -0.33 25.37 7.67
N TYR A 180 0.79 24.66 7.90
CA TYR A 180 0.97 23.31 7.32
C TYR A 180 0.02 22.28 7.91
N LEU A 181 -0.33 22.41 9.20
CA LEU A 181 -1.34 21.57 9.84
C LEU A 181 -2.74 21.89 9.29
N PHE A 182 -3.04 23.17 9.07
CA PHE A 182 -4.28 23.60 8.43
C PHE A 182 -4.40 23.05 7.00
N TYR A 183 -3.36 23.16 6.18
CA TYR A 183 -3.35 22.59 4.83
C TYR A 183 -3.59 21.07 4.85
N LEU A 184 -2.92 20.36 5.76
CA LEU A 184 -3.11 18.92 5.93
C LEU A 184 -4.55 18.59 6.35
N PHE A 185 -5.12 19.34 7.28
CA PHE A 185 -6.52 19.19 7.73
C PHE A 185 -7.50 19.40 6.57
N VAL A 186 -7.32 20.45 5.76
CA VAL A 186 -8.15 20.69 4.58
C VAL A 186 -8.08 19.51 3.61
N ILE A 187 -6.89 18.95 3.36
CA ILE A 187 -6.76 17.77 2.50
C ILE A 187 -7.52 16.57 3.08
N PHE A 188 -7.44 16.31 4.40
CA PHE A 188 -8.22 15.24 5.02
C PHE A 188 -9.72 15.43 4.83
N VAL A 189 -10.23 16.66 5.02
CA VAL A 189 -11.64 16.99 4.76
C VAL A 189 -12.00 16.71 3.31
N VAL A 190 -11.17 17.12 2.36
CA VAL A 190 -11.40 16.83 0.93
C VAL A 190 -11.43 15.33 0.67
N LEU A 191 -10.48 14.54 1.16
CA LEU A 191 -10.47 13.08 0.95
C LEU A 191 -11.73 12.40 1.52
N ILE A 192 -12.27 12.92 2.62
CA ILE A 192 -13.55 12.48 3.21
C ILE A 192 -14.72 12.86 2.29
N LEU A 193 -14.77 14.10 1.78
CA LEU A 193 -15.81 14.55 0.86
C LEU A 193 -15.83 13.76 -0.46
N LEU A 194 -14.65 13.34 -0.92
CA LEU A 194 -14.50 12.46 -2.09
C LEU A 194 -14.88 10.99 -1.80
N TYR A 195 -15.20 10.67 -0.55
CA TYR A 195 -15.55 9.32 -0.11
C TYR A 195 -14.45 8.27 -0.36
N THR A 196 -13.18 8.71 -0.39
CA THR A 196 -12.01 7.87 -0.73
C THR A 196 -11.34 7.25 0.50
N ARG A 197 -12.03 6.30 1.15
CA ARG A 197 -11.55 5.63 2.38
C ARG A 197 -10.12 5.07 2.25
N GLN A 198 -9.82 4.49 1.10
CA GLN A 198 -8.52 3.92 0.76
C GLN A 198 -7.38 4.95 0.82
N ASN A 199 -7.58 6.13 0.24
CA ASN A 199 -6.56 7.19 0.22
C ASN A 199 -6.27 7.74 1.63
N ILE A 200 -7.29 7.81 2.49
CA ILE A 200 -7.14 8.22 3.89
C ILE A 200 -6.28 7.21 4.66
N ILE A 201 -6.59 5.91 4.54
CA ILE A 201 -5.84 4.83 5.21
C ILE A 201 -4.38 4.85 4.77
N ILE A 202 -4.14 4.99 3.47
CA ILE A 202 -2.82 5.08 2.87
C ILE A 202 -2.07 6.29 3.41
N LEU A 203 -2.67 7.48 3.40
CA LEU A 203 -2.03 8.70 3.88
C LEU A 203 -1.65 8.57 5.37
N CYS A 204 -2.56 8.06 6.20
CA CYS A 204 -2.31 7.82 7.62
C CYS A 204 -1.15 6.83 7.83
N PHE A 205 -1.15 5.72 7.09
CA PHE A 205 -0.08 4.71 7.17
C PHE A 205 1.27 5.30 6.73
N GLN A 206 1.29 6.02 5.61
CA GLN A 206 2.49 6.68 5.09
C GLN A 206 3.05 7.73 6.06
N ILE A 207 2.20 8.60 6.63
CA ILE A 207 2.59 9.57 7.65
C ILE A 207 3.17 8.87 8.88
N MET A 208 2.58 7.77 9.33
CA MET A 208 3.07 6.98 10.46
C MET A 208 4.47 6.42 10.18
N LEU A 209 4.70 5.84 9.00
CA LEU A 209 6.00 5.30 8.61
C LEU A 209 7.06 6.40 8.49
N LEU A 210 6.72 7.51 7.85
CA LEU A 210 7.62 8.67 7.75
C LEU A 210 7.96 9.23 9.12
N HIS A 211 6.99 9.33 10.03
CA HIS A 211 7.26 9.72 11.41
C HIS A 211 8.25 8.76 12.08
N HIS A 212 8.01 7.46 11.96
CA HIS A 212 8.87 6.41 12.53
C HIS A 212 10.32 6.51 12.02
N PHE A 213 10.52 6.70 10.71
CA PHE A 213 11.84 6.65 10.10
C PHE A 213 12.59 8.00 10.08
N ILE A 214 11.88 9.13 10.03
CA ILE A 214 12.49 10.46 9.87
C ILE A 214 12.52 11.26 11.18
N ILE A 215 11.49 11.16 12.01
CA ILE A 215 11.31 12.04 13.18
C ILE A 215 11.69 11.29 14.45
N LYS A 216 10.90 10.28 14.80
CA LYS A 216 11.04 9.53 16.04
C LYS A 216 10.50 8.12 15.85
N LYS A 217 11.31 7.14 16.27
CA LYS A 217 10.89 5.74 16.29
C LYS A 217 9.64 5.59 17.16
N ILE A 218 8.57 5.13 16.52
CA ILE A 218 7.34 4.73 17.19
C ILE A 218 7.54 3.33 17.76
N ASN A 219 7.12 3.12 19.00
CA ASN A 219 6.95 1.77 19.54
C ASN A 219 5.62 1.23 19.00
N PHE A 220 5.68 0.30 18.05
CA PHE A 220 4.49 -0.30 17.42
C PHE A 220 3.57 -0.98 18.42
N ALA A 221 4.06 -1.47 19.55
CA ALA A 221 3.20 -2.04 20.60
C ALA A 221 2.24 -0.98 21.18
N LYS A 222 2.64 0.29 21.22
CA LYS A 222 1.77 1.39 21.67
C LYS A 222 0.68 1.74 20.65
N LEU A 223 0.76 1.23 19.42
CA LEU A 223 -0.28 1.42 18.41
C LEU A 223 -1.40 0.39 18.54
N PHE A 224 -1.20 -0.69 19.28
CA PHE A 224 -2.17 -1.78 19.41
C PHE A 224 -3.56 -1.31 19.89
N PRO A 225 -3.69 -0.44 20.91
CA PRO A 225 -5.00 0.09 21.30
C PRO A 225 -5.69 0.89 20.19
N PHE A 226 -4.92 1.66 19.40
CA PHE A 226 -5.45 2.42 18.27
C PHE A 226 -5.90 1.52 17.13
N ILE A 227 -5.23 0.38 16.91
CA ILE A 227 -5.67 -0.63 15.94
C ILE A 227 -7.02 -1.20 16.37
N ILE A 228 -7.19 -1.54 17.65
CA ILE A 228 -8.48 -2.03 18.18
C ILE A 228 -9.58 -0.99 17.96
N ILE A 229 -9.35 0.26 18.36
CA ILE A 229 -10.31 1.36 18.14
C ILE A 229 -10.64 1.52 16.65
N PHE A 230 -9.62 1.47 15.79
CA PHE A 230 -9.81 1.54 14.35
C PHE A 230 -10.69 0.41 13.82
N VAL A 231 -10.50 -0.83 14.29
CA VAL A 231 -11.33 -1.98 13.91
C VAL A 231 -12.80 -1.74 14.30
N PHE A 232 -13.08 -1.23 15.51
CA PHE A 232 -14.44 -0.88 15.92
C PHE A 232 -15.06 0.22 15.04
N ILE A 233 -14.34 1.32 14.81
CA ILE A 233 -14.80 2.41 13.93
C ILE A 233 -15.05 1.89 12.51
N PHE A 234 -14.17 1.04 12.00
CA PHE A 234 -14.31 0.42 10.69
C PHE A 234 -15.57 -0.43 10.60
N GLY A 235 -15.91 -1.19 11.65
CA GLY A 235 -17.16 -1.92 11.77
C GLY A 235 -18.40 -1.03 11.71
N ILE A 236 -18.41 0.05 12.51
CA ILE A 236 -19.52 1.02 12.52
C ILE A 236 -19.70 1.64 11.12
N LEU A 237 -18.62 2.07 10.48
CA LEU A 237 -18.66 2.67 9.13
C LEU A 237 -18.98 1.65 8.02
N GLY A 238 -18.69 0.37 8.25
CA GLY A 238 -19.09 -0.74 7.39
C GLY A 238 -20.59 -0.99 7.49
N ASN A 239 -21.10 -1.13 8.72
CA ASN A 239 -22.51 -1.35 9.00
C ASN A 239 -23.38 -0.17 8.55
N TYR A 240 -22.90 1.08 8.66
CA TYR A 240 -23.65 2.24 8.13
C TYR A 240 -23.78 2.20 6.61
N ARG A 241 -22.81 1.60 5.91
CA ARG A 241 -22.81 1.54 4.44
C ARG A 241 -23.66 0.39 3.90
N THR A 242 -23.52 -0.78 4.49
CA THR A 242 -24.12 -2.02 3.97
C THR A 242 -25.30 -2.49 4.81
N GLY A 243 -25.38 -2.10 6.08
CA GLY A 243 -26.25 -2.76 7.06
C GLY A 243 -25.59 -4.01 7.64
N PHE A 244 -25.72 -4.21 8.95
CA PHE A 244 -25.11 -5.35 9.62
C PHE A 244 -25.69 -6.69 9.16
N GLN A 245 -27.01 -6.78 9.00
CA GLN A 245 -27.68 -8.02 8.58
C GLN A 245 -27.37 -8.38 7.12
N GLU A 246 -27.35 -7.39 6.23
CA GLU A 246 -26.94 -7.62 4.83
C GLU A 246 -25.49 -8.07 4.75
N PHE A 247 -24.60 -7.47 5.55
CA PHE A 247 -23.22 -7.95 5.67
C PHE A 247 -23.14 -9.39 6.15
N LEU A 248 -23.89 -9.78 7.19
CA LEU A 248 -23.90 -11.17 7.68
C LEU A 248 -24.42 -12.15 6.63
N ALA A 249 -25.50 -11.79 5.92
CA ALA A 249 -26.04 -12.61 4.84
C ALA A 249 -25.02 -12.84 3.72
N VAL A 250 -24.29 -11.79 3.35
CA VAL A 250 -23.23 -11.84 2.34
C VAL A 250 -21.99 -12.58 2.85
N ALA A 251 -21.61 -12.38 4.11
CA ALA A 251 -20.45 -13.01 4.71
C ALA A 251 -20.66 -14.50 4.99
N ASN A 252 -21.91 -14.92 5.20
CA ASN A 252 -22.34 -16.31 5.32
C ASN A 252 -21.49 -17.12 6.32
N PHE A 253 -21.45 -16.67 7.58
CA PHE A 253 -20.68 -17.32 8.65
C PHE A 253 -21.31 -18.65 9.09
N LYS A 254 -20.49 -19.66 9.40
CA LYS A 254 -20.93 -21.01 9.81
C LYS A 254 -21.50 -21.09 11.24
N GLY A 255 -21.30 -20.06 12.06
CA GLY A 255 -21.75 -20.04 13.47
C GLY A 255 -23.08 -19.33 13.67
N GLU A 256 -23.82 -19.72 14.71
CA GLU A 256 -25.05 -19.04 15.11
C GLU A 256 -24.73 -17.77 15.94
N HIS A 257 -25.48 -16.69 15.68
CA HIS A 257 -25.46 -15.42 16.42
C HIS A 257 -24.13 -14.62 16.41
N GLN A 258 -23.91 -13.83 15.36
CA GLN A 258 -22.86 -12.80 15.35
C GLN A 258 -23.32 -11.54 16.09
N SER A 259 -22.50 -11.06 17.03
CA SER A 259 -22.79 -9.83 17.77
C SER A 259 -22.39 -8.60 16.95
N GLU A 260 -23.28 -7.60 16.87
CA GLU A 260 -23.00 -6.33 16.20
C GLU A 260 -21.81 -5.58 16.82
N LEU A 261 -21.56 -5.77 18.12
CA LEU A 261 -20.42 -5.20 18.82
C LEU A 261 -19.08 -5.60 18.18
N PHE A 262 -18.98 -6.83 17.67
CA PHE A 262 -17.77 -7.36 17.03
C PHE A 262 -17.80 -7.24 15.50
N SER A 263 -18.76 -6.50 14.92
CA SER A 263 -18.89 -6.29 13.48
C SER A 263 -17.57 -5.88 12.81
N GLY A 264 -16.80 -4.99 13.43
CA GLY A 264 -15.48 -4.56 12.92
C GLY A 264 -14.48 -5.71 12.75
N VAL A 265 -14.48 -6.66 13.69
CA VAL A 265 -13.62 -7.84 13.61
C VAL A 265 -14.05 -8.73 12.45
N TYR A 266 -15.36 -8.95 12.29
CA TYR A 266 -15.89 -9.73 11.18
C TYR A 266 -15.59 -9.09 9.82
N TRP A 267 -15.72 -7.77 9.69
CA TRP A 267 -15.35 -7.05 8.49
C TRP A 267 -13.88 -7.24 8.14
N VAL A 268 -12.97 -6.98 9.09
CA VAL A 268 -11.52 -7.14 8.87
C VAL A 268 -11.17 -8.59 8.54
N TYR A 269 -11.78 -9.56 9.24
CA TYR A 269 -11.63 -10.97 8.95
C TYR A 269 -12.00 -11.29 7.50
N MET A 270 -13.21 -10.89 7.06
CA MET A 270 -13.67 -11.15 5.70
C MET A 270 -12.77 -10.49 4.64
N TYR A 271 -12.33 -9.25 4.85
CA TYR A 271 -11.40 -8.59 3.93
C TYR A 271 -10.06 -9.33 3.77
N LEU A 272 -9.55 -9.93 4.85
CA LEU A 272 -8.35 -10.76 4.80
C LEU A 272 -8.62 -12.08 4.09
N VAL A 273 -9.63 -12.83 4.52
CA VAL A 273 -9.84 -14.21 4.04
C VAL A 273 -10.39 -14.29 2.62
N MET A 274 -11.23 -13.34 2.21
CA MET A 274 -11.81 -13.35 0.85
C MET A 274 -10.76 -13.10 -0.23
N THR A 275 -9.60 -12.53 0.14
CA THR A 275 -8.45 -12.47 -0.75
C THR A 275 -8.05 -13.86 -1.23
N LEU A 276 -7.91 -14.82 -0.30
CA LEU A 276 -7.52 -16.19 -0.63
C LEU A 276 -8.66 -16.97 -1.29
N ALA A 277 -9.92 -16.76 -0.91
CA ALA A 277 -11.06 -17.36 -1.59
C ALA A 277 -11.13 -16.92 -3.07
N ASN A 278 -10.94 -15.62 -3.33
CA ASN A 278 -10.89 -15.09 -4.69
C ASN A 278 -9.69 -15.63 -5.49
N LEU A 279 -8.53 -15.83 -4.87
CA LEU A 279 -7.38 -16.45 -5.52
C LEU A 279 -7.60 -17.94 -5.78
N GLU A 280 -8.27 -18.66 -4.87
CA GLU A 280 -8.67 -20.06 -5.05
C GLU A 280 -9.56 -20.20 -6.27
N ASN A 281 -10.61 -19.39 -6.36
CA ASN A 281 -11.50 -19.41 -7.52
C ASN A 281 -10.75 -19.03 -8.81
N LEU A 282 -9.95 -17.97 -8.78
CA LEU A 282 -9.16 -17.50 -9.93
C LEU A 282 -8.19 -18.56 -10.47
N PHE A 283 -7.46 -19.25 -9.59
CA PHE A 283 -6.42 -20.20 -10.00
C PHE A 283 -6.97 -21.53 -10.52
N ASN A 284 -8.23 -21.85 -10.22
CA ASN A 284 -8.88 -23.08 -10.68
C ASN A 284 -9.88 -22.85 -11.80
N MET A 285 -10.21 -21.60 -12.11
CA MET A 285 -11.11 -21.28 -13.20
C MET A 285 -10.43 -21.47 -14.57
N PRO A 286 -11.13 -22.08 -15.55
CA PRO A 286 -10.64 -22.09 -16.93
C PRO A 286 -10.66 -20.66 -17.49
N VAL A 287 -9.47 -20.09 -17.69
CA VAL A 287 -9.33 -18.75 -18.28
C VAL A 287 -9.36 -18.86 -19.80
N SER A 288 -10.38 -18.27 -20.44
CA SER A 288 -10.60 -18.32 -21.90
C SER A 288 -9.75 -17.32 -22.69
N GLY A 289 -8.46 -17.22 -22.37
CA GLY A 289 -7.52 -16.27 -22.97
C GLY A 289 -6.98 -15.24 -21.98
N PHE A 290 -5.75 -14.81 -22.20
CA PHE A 290 -5.04 -13.89 -21.32
C PHE A 290 -5.08 -12.44 -21.81
N GLY A 291 -5.05 -11.47 -20.90
CA GLY A 291 -5.08 -10.04 -21.22
C GLY A 291 -3.75 -9.46 -21.74
N HIS A 292 -2.64 -10.20 -21.66
CA HIS A 292 -1.34 -9.81 -22.21
C HIS A 292 -0.80 -8.44 -21.76
N GLY A 293 -1.15 -8.01 -20.54
CA GLY A 293 -0.68 -6.77 -19.90
C GLY A 293 -1.79 -5.73 -19.71
N ALA A 294 -2.93 -5.94 -20.35
CA ALA A 294 -4.13 -5.14 -20.21
C ALA A 294 -4.56 -4.93 -18.75
N TYR A 295 -4.68 -6.00 -17.97
CA TYR A 295 -5.20 -5.94 -16.61
C TYR A 295 -4.23 -5.23 -15.65
N MET A 296 -2.93 -5.50 -15.78
CA MET A 296 -1.86 -4.89 -15.01
C MET A 296 -1.75 -3.39 -15.31
N LEU A 297 -1.83 -3.00 -16.58
CA LEU A 297 -1.69 -1.61 -17.00
C LEU A 297 -2.97 -0.79 -16.80
N ASN A 298 -4.15 -1.42 -16.76
CA ASN A 298 -5.43 -0.71 -16.58
C ASN A 298 -5.48 0.18 -15.33
N ASN A 299 -4.86 -0.27 -14.23
CA ASN A 299 -4.86 0.49 -12.96
C ASN A 299 -3.64 1.41 -12.81
N PHE A 300 -2.64 1.24 -13.68
CA PHE A 300 -1.38 1.98 -13.64
C PHE A 300 -1.36 3.13 -14.63
N LEU A 301 -1.97 2.96 -15.80
CA LEU A 301 -2.00 3.97 -16.84
C LEU A 301 -3.24 4.87 -16.73
N PRO A 302 -3.12 6.12 -17.17
CA PRO A 302 -4.25 6.90 -17.68
C PRO A 302 -5.29 6.06 -18.44
N THR A 303 -6.57 6.16 -18.07
CA THR A 303 -7.68 5.55 -18.83
C THR A 303 -7.66 5.91 -20.31
N VAL A 304 -7.27 7.15 -20.67
CA VAL A 304 -7.13 7.58 -22.07
C VAL A 304 -6.09 6.75 -22.83
N LEU A 305 -5.00 6.35 -22.17
CA LEU A 305 -3.98 5.48 -22.77
C LEU A 305 -4.46 4.04 -22.82
N VAL A 306 -5.19 3.58 -21.79
CA VAL A 306 -5.72 2.21 -21.76
C VAL A 306 -6.72 1.99 -22.89
N GLU A 307 -7.69 2.90 -23.07
CA GLU A 307 -8.69 2.82 -24.15
C GLU A 307 -8.07 2.86 -25.55
N HIS A 308 -6.91 3.52 -25.70
CA HIS A 308 -6.19 3.56 -26.97
C HIS A 308 -5.33 2.31 -27.21
N LEU A 309 -4.79 1.71 -26.15
CA LEU A 309 -3.89 0.54 -26.24
C LEU A 309 -4.65 -0.79 -26.23
N PHE A 310 -5.84 -0.83 -25.63
CA PHE A 310 -6.61 -2.05 -25.43
C PHE A 310 -8.07 -1.82 -25.83
N ASP A 311 -8.53 -2.54 -26.85
CA ASP A 311 -9.93 -2.52 -27.28
C ASP A 311 -10.84 -2.97 -26.14
N ASN A 312 -11.76 -2.08 -25.72
CA ASN A 312 -12.86 -2.28 -24.76
C ASN A 312 -12.75 -3.58 -23.94
N LEU A 313 -11.80 -3.62 -23.02
CA LEU A 313 -11.66 -4.73 -22.08
C LEU A 313 -12.95 -4.85 -21.29
N SER A 314 -13.72 -5.90 -21.52
CA SER A 314 -14.81 -6.24 -20.63
C SER A 314 -14.20 -6.78 -19.34
N LEU A 315 -13.87 -5.87 -18.41
CA LEU A 315 -13.31 -6.16 -17.08
C LEU A 315 -14.38 -6.80 -16.17
N ARG A 316 -15.01 -7.88 -16.63
CA ARG A 316 -15.95 -8.65 -15.81
C ARG A 316 -15.15 -9.35 -14.72
N ARG A 317 -15.53 -9.11 -13.46
CA ARG A 317 -14.89 -9.70 -12.28
C ARG A 317 -15.39 -11.13 -12.03
N TYR A 318 -15.25 -11.99 -13.03
CA TYR A 318 -15.78 -13.36 -13.02
C TYR A 318 -15.08 -14.29 -12.02
N TRP A 319 -13.91 -13.90 -11.52
CA TRP A 319 -13.10 -14.68 -10.59
C TRP A 319 -13.42 -14.44 -9.11
N LEU A 320 -14.35 -13.52 -8.81
CA LEU A 320 -14.74 -13.26 -7.43
C LEU A 320 -15.60 -14.42 -6.91
N GLU A 321 -15.29 -14.89 -5.71
CA GLU A 321 -16.12 -15.87 -4.99
C GLU A 321 -17.48 -15.25 -4.64
N HIS A 322 -17.49 -13.97 -4.29
CA HIS A 322 -18.71 -13.22 -4.04
C HIS A 322 -18.57 -11.78 -4.58
N PRO A 323 -19.57 -11.25 -5.32
CA PRO A 323 -19.47 -9.93 -5.98
C PRO A 323 -19.24 -8.77 -5.00
N ASN A 324 -19.73 -8.89 -3.75
CA ASN A 324 -19.55 -7.87 -2.71
C ASN A 324 -18.15 -7.88 -2.06
N PHE A 325 -17.34 -8.93 -2.25
CA PHE A 325 -15.99 -9.03 -1.70
C PHE A 325 -14.95 -8.95 -2.81
N THR A 326 -14.68 -7.73 -3.26
CA THR A 326 -13.84 -7.46 -4.44
C THR A 326 -12.34 -7.42 -4.13
N VAL A 327 -11.93 -7.76 -2.92
CA VAL A 327 -10.53 -7.72 -2.47
C VAL A 327 -9.87 -9.03 -2.83
N SER A 328 -8.83 -8.97 -3.66
CA SER A 328 -8.24 -10.16 -4.27
C SER A 328 -6.70 -10.14 -4.26
N GLY A 329 -6.09 -9.12 -3.66
CA GLY A 329 -4.64 -9.02 -3.53
C GLY A 329 -3.91 -8.70 -4.83
N TYR A 330 -2.58 -8.64 -4.74
CA TYR A 330 -1.75 -8.15 -5.85
C TYR A 330 -1.62 -9.13 -7.03
N MET A 331 -1.92 -10.42 -6.84
CA MET A 331 -1.62 -11.46 -7.83
C MET A 331 -2.61 -11.48 -9.01
N VAL A 332 -3.83 -10.96 -8.83
CA VAL A 332 -4.92 -11.12 -9.79
C VAL A 332 -4.60 -10.61 -11.18
N HIS A 333 -4.16 -9.35 -11.31
CA HIS A 333 -3.96 -8.77 -12.63
C HIS A 333 -2.84 -9.48 -13.40
N SER A 334 -1.74 -9.83 -12.74
CA SER A 334 -0.67 -10.61 -13.35
C SER A 334 -1.10 -12.01 -13.78
N PHE A 335 -2.04 -12.63 -13.05
CA PHE A 335 -2.61 -13.92 -13.43
C PHE A 335 -3.56 -13.79 -14.63
N LEU A 336 -4.43 -12.78 -14.64
CA LEU A 336 -5.33 -12.55 -15.77
C LEU A 336 -4.57 -12.21 -17.07
N ASP A 337 -3.39 -11.61 -16.95
CA ASP A 337 -2.57 -11.24 -18.10
C ASP A 337 -1.65 -12.35 -18.63
N PHE A 338 -1.13 -13.23 -17.76
CA PHE A 338 -0.13 -14.23 -18.17
C PHE A 338 -0.19 -15.56 -17.37
N GLY A 339 -1.28 -15.81 -16.66
CA GLY A 339 -1.47 -17.00 -15.83
C GLY A 339 -0.48 -17.08 -14.65
N PRO A 340 -0.18 -18.30 -14.15
CA PRO A 340 0.76 -18.50 -13.05
C PRO A 340 2.15 -17.90 -13.31
N TRP A 341 2.62 -17.95 -14.56
CA TRP A 341 3.93 -17.39 -14.94
C TRP A 341 3.99 -15.87 -14.76
N GLY A 342 2.90 -15.15 -15.06
CA GLY A 342 2.78 -13.73 -14.78
C GLY A 342 2.96 -13.43 -13.30
N VAL A 343 2.27 -14.18 -12.44
CA VAL A 343 2.38 -14.05 -10.99
C VAL A 343 3.81 -14.30 -10.53
N PHE A 344 4.47 -15.36 -11.03
CA PHE A 344 5.83 -15.69 -10.61
C PHE A 344 6.84 -14.61 -11.02
N ILE A 345 6.83 -14.19 -12.29
CA ILE A 345 7.74 -13.16 -12.80
C ILE A 345 7.50 -11.83 -12.09
N TYR A 346 6.24 -11.42 -11.95
CA TYR A 346 5.90 -10.17 -11.28
C TYR A 346 6.34 -10.18 -9.81
N THR A 347 6.11 -11.29 -9.11
CA THR A 347 6.52 -11.48 -7.71
C THR A 347 8.04 -11.51 -7.55
N PHE A 348 8.78 -12.08 -8.51
CA PHE A 348 10.24 -12.03 -8.52
C PHE A 348 10.73 -10.58 -8.60
N ILE A 349 10.18 -9.81 -9.54
CA ILE A 349 10.51 -8.39 -9.74
C ILE A 349 10.17 -7.59 -8.48
N LEU A 350 9.04 -7.87 -7.83
CA LEU A 350 8.66 -7.26 -6.57
C LEU A 350 9.70 -7.52 -5.46
N GLY A 351 10.20 -8.76 -5.36
CA GLY A 351 11.29 -9.15 -4.46
C GLY A 351 12.58 -8.36 -4.73
N VAL A 352 12.96 -8.24 -6.02
CA VAL A 352 14.11 -7.44 -6.49
C VAL A 352 13.96 -5.96 -6.09
N ILE A 353 12.82 -5.35 -6.37
CA ILE A 353 12.52 -3.95 -6.00
C ILE A 353 12.65 -3.76 -4.49
N CYS A 354 12.06 -4.66 -3.70
CA CYS A 354 12.14 -4.62 -2.24
C CYS A 354 13.59 -4.65 -1.75
N SER A 355 14.41 -5.53 -2.32
CA SER A 355 15.82 -5.62 -1.98
C SER A 355 16.57 -4.33 -2.32
N ILE A 356 16.44 -3.80 -3.55
CA ILE A 356 17.10 -2.55 -3.95
C ILE A 356 16.70 -1.39 -3.03
N VAL A 357 15.40 -1.25 -2.74
CA VAL A 357 14.87 -0.15 -1.93
C VAL A 357 15.30 -0.26 -0.46
N TYR A 358 15.27 -1.46 0.13
CA TYR A 358 15.75 -1.69 1.49
C TYR A 358 17.26 -1.37 1.62
N HIS A 359 18.08 -1.85 0.69
CA HIS A 359 19.51 -1.63 0.72
C HIS A 359 19.86 -0.16 0.49
N ASN A 360 19.17 0.54 -0.43
CA ASN A 360 19.33 1.98 -0.60
C ASN A 360 18.96 2.75 0.67
N PHE A 361 17.91 2.37 1.38
CA PHE A 361 17.54 2.97 2.67
C PHE A 361 18.60 2.73 3.75
N ILE A 362 19.13 1.51 3.87
CA ILE A 362 20.14 1.17 4.90
C ILE A 362 21.49 1.81 4.59
N PHE A 363 21.93 1.78 3.33
CA PHE A 363 23.26 2.24 2.93
C PHE A 363 23.32 3.73 2.70
N ARG A 364 22.31 4.30 2.04
CA ARG A 364 22.24 5.70 1.63
C ARG A 364 20.99 6.34 2.24
N ARG A 365 20.98 6.48 3.55
CA ARG A 365 19.82 6.98 4.28
C ARG A 365 19.64 8.48 4.02
N THR A 366 18.78 8.82 3.07
CA THR A 366 18.36 10.18 2.71
C THR A 366 16.85 10.32 2.88
N VAL A 367 16.31 11.54 2.88
CA VAL A 367 14.85 11.77 2.90
C VAL A 367 14.18 11.02 1.74
N LYS A 368 14.72 11.16 0.53
CA LYS A 368 14.23 10.47 -0.68
C LYS A 368 14.14 8.96 -0.50
N ASN A 369 15.24 8.32 -0.11
CA ASN A 369 15.26 6.87 0.04
C ASN A 369 14.37 6.41 1.20
N THR A 370 14.25 7.22 2.26
CA THR A 370 13.32 6.94 3.37
C THR A 370 11.86 7.03 2.95
N PHE A 371 11.52 8.00 2.09
CA PHE A 371 10.17 8.17 1.55
C PHE A 371 9.79 7.01 0.63
N ILE A 372 10.66 6.68 -0.33
CA ILE A 372 10.49 5.52 -1.21
C ILE A 372 10.34 4.23 -0.39
N TYR A 373 11.20 4.03 0.61
CA TYR A 373 11.10 2.87 1.51
C TYR A 373 9.77 2.82 2.27
N SER A 374 9.25 3.97 2.70
CA SER A 374 7.95 4.04 3.39
C SER A 374 6.79 3.67 2.47
N ILE A 375 6.81 4.10 1.21
CA ILE A 375 5.82 3.70 0.21
C ILE A 375 5.89 2.19 -0.07
N ILE A 376 7.09 1.64 -0.30
CA ILE A 376 7.25 0.20 -0.57
C ILE A 376 6.83 -0.65 0.64
N ILE A 377 7.15 -0.24 1.87
CA ILE A 377 6.62 -0.94 3.07
C ILE A 377 5.10 -0.96 3.03
N MET A 378 4.46 0.18 2.79
CA MET A 378 3.01 0.28 2.76
C MET A 378 2.40 -0.62 1.67
N ILE A 379 2.95 -0.59 0.44
CA ILE A 379 2.53 -1.45 -0.67
C ILE A 379 2.59 -2.93 -0.26
N ILE A 380 3.71 -3.36 0.32
CA ILE A 380 3.92 -4.75 0.74
C ILE A 380 3.01 -5.14 1.90
N SER A 381 2.85 -4.24 2.90
CA SER A 381 1.96 -4.46 4.04
C SER A 381 0.49 -4.61 3.63
N LEU A 382 0.07 -3.97 2.54
CA LEU A 382 -1.30 -4.02 2.03
C LEU A 382 -1.43 -4.89 0.77
N SER A 383 -0.43 -5.73 0.46
CA SER A 383 -0.40 -6.55 -0.76
C SER A 383 -1.48 -7.63 -0.83
N PHE A 384 -2.03 -8.05 0.32
CA PHE A 384 -3.20 -8.92 0.36
C PHE A 384 -4.47 -8.18 -0.12
N PHE A 385 -4.51 -6.85 -0.03
CA PHE A 385 -5.72 -6.11 -0.31
C PHE A 385 -5.87 -5.84 -1.82
N VAL A 386 -4.92 -5.10 -2.38
CA VAL A 386 -4.90 -4.68 -3.80
C VAL A 386 -3.46 -4.58 -4.26
N ASP A 387 -3.23 -4.68 -5.56
CA ASP A 387 -1.94 -4.31 -6.17
C ASP A 387 -1.69 -2.81 -6.09
N TYR A 388 -1.12 -2.35 -4.97
CA TYR A 388 -0.75 -0.95 -4.79
C TYR A 388 0.50 -0.53 -5.57
N LEU A 389 1.29 -1.46 -6.10
CA LEU A 389 2.45 -1.13 -6.93
C LEU A 389 2.02 -0.71 -8.34
N LEU A 390 0.94 -1.29 -8.86
CA LEU A 390 0.35 -0.90 -10.14
C LEU A 390 -0.90 -0.04 -9.99
N TYR A 391 -1.14 0.51 -8.81
CA TYR A 391 -2.21 1.48 -8.59
C TYR A 391 -1.68 2.92 -8.70
N LEU A 392 -2.12 3.63 -9.75
CA LEU A 392 -1.59 4.93 -10.16
C LEU A 392 -1.50 5.97 -9.01
N PRO A 393 -2.52 6.16 -8.15
CA PRO A 393 -2.43 7.11 -7.02
C PRO A 393 -1.28 6.84 -6.04
N ILE A 394 -0.76 5.62 -6.00
CA ILE A 394 0.26 5.20 -5.02
C ILE A 394 1.63 5.11 -5.66
N SER A 395 1.73 4.38 -6.76
CA SER A 395 3.01 4.17 -7.43
C SER A 395 3.57 5.46 -8.02
N PHE A 396 2.70 6.35 -8.52
CA PHE A 396 3.12 7.62 -9.11
C PHE A 396 3.67 8.62 -8.08
N GLN A 397 3.47 8.38 -6.77
CA GLN A 397 4.18 9.14 -5.72
C GLN A 397 5.70 8.94 -5.78
N LEU A 398 6.16 7.77 -6.25
CA LEU A 398 7.59 7.51 -6.47
C LEU A 398 8.16 8.44 -7.53
N PHE A 399 7.40 8.68 -8.60
CA PHE A 399 7.75 9.65 -9.64
C PHE A 399 7.84 11.06 -9.07
N TRP A 400 6.83 11.52 -8.32
CA TRP A 400 6.86 12.85 -7.68
C TRP A 400 8.06 13.02 -6.75
N MET A 401 8.39 12.01 -5.95
CA MET A 401 9.55 12.04 -5.08
C MET A 401 10.86 12.18 -5.87
N ILE A 402 10.99 11.54 -7.03
CA ILE A 402 12.19 11.64 -7.87
C ILE A 402 12.25 13.01 -8.55
N ALA A 403 11.15 13.44 -9.19
CA ALA A 403 11.07 14.67 -9.96
C ALA A 403 11.23 15.94 -9.10
N LEU A 404 10.62 15.94 -7.91
CA LEU A 404 10.50 17.13 -7.07
C LEU A 404 11.47 17.12 -5.88
N ASN A 405 12.36 16.13 -5.77
CA ASN A 405 13.33 16.00 -4.68
C ASN A 405 14.13 17.30 -4.44
N LYS A 406 14.50 18.00 -5.52
CA LYS A 406 15.31 19.24 -5.47
C LYS A 406 14.63 20.39 -4.73
N PHE A 407 13.31 20.42 -4.69
CA PHE A 407 12.53 21.45 -4.01
C PHE A 407 12.30 21.13 -2.51
N MET A 408 12.59 19.88 -2.11
CA MET A 408 12.23 19.32 -0.80
C MET A 408 13.44 18.87 0.03
N VAL A 409 14.62 18.74 -0.57
CA VAL A 409 15.84 18.22 0.08
C VAL A 409 17.06 19.02 -0.37
N LYS A 410 17.90 19.45 0.59
CA LYS A 410 19.15 20.17 0.29
C LYS A 410 20.16 19.21 -0.38
N ARG A 411 20.92 19.67 -1.38
CA ARG A 411 21.92 18.78 -2.03
C ARG A 411 23.09 18.54 -1.08
N GLU A 412 23.63 17.32 -1.08
CA GLU A 412 24.82 16.96 -0.28
C GLU A 412 26.04 17.86 -0.58
N LYS A 413 26.18 18.35 -1.82
CA LYS A 413 27.25 19.29 -2.18
C LYS A 413 27.15 20.62 -1.42
N ASP A 414 25.95 21.08 -1.12
CA ASP A 414 25.72 22.35 -0.40
C ASP A 414 26.01 22.23 1.10
N LEU A 415 26.14 21.00 1.63
CA LEU A 415 26.50 20.75 3.04
C LEU A 415 28.02 20.70 3.25
N VAL A 416 28.80 20.36 2.21
CA VAL A 416 30.27 20.36 2.29
C VAL A 416 30.82 21.79 2.31
N PHE A 417 30.20 22.72 1.58
CA PHE A 417 30.62 24.12 1.58
C PHE A 417 30.33 24.86 2.90
N ILE A 418 29.34 24.42 3.68
CA ILE A 418 28.97 25.07 4.95
C ILE A 418 29.85 24.62 6.11
N ASN A 419 30.50 23.46 6.02
CA ASN A 419 31.41 22.97 7.06
C ASN A 419 32.87 23.37 6.84
N ASN A 420 33.19 24.03 5.72
CA ASN A 420 34.55 24.46 5.36
C ASN A 420 34.68 26.00 5.27
N GLY A 421 33.70 26.74 5.77
CA GLY A 421 33.74 28.19 5.98
C GLY A 421 33.18 28.50 7.36
#